data_AF-A0A1M5MGJ5-F1
#
_entry.id   AF-A0A1M5MGJ5-F1
#
_cell.length_a   1.000
_cell.length_b   1.000
_cell.length_c   1.000
_cell.angle_alpha   90.00
_cell.angle_beta   90.00
_cell.angle_gamma   90.00
#
_symmetry.space_group_name_H-M   'P 1'
#
loop_
_entity.id
_entity.type
_entity.pdbx_description
1 polymer ?
#
loop_
_entity_poly.entity_id
_entity_poly.type
_entity_poly.pdbx_seq_one_letter_code
_entity_poly.pdbx_strand_id
1 'polypeptide(L)'
;MLSEIPDIENKTEALYLYLQSNASDNEGDSWNYHHNPKIVSHINNLSKDDCENFTSEIWNWKKEIIFDLADPFLHIVNPNLNGSYLYCKLILHMDDMESQEYLIQNIQIIHNIPKKTHPIDFYLDLAKKILTINKKNNENYNYAVEQIRLKIITEKS
;
A
#
# COMPACT_ATOMS: atom_id res chain seq x y z
N MET A 1 -11.97 -22.17 9.18
CA MET A 1 -12.45 -21.16 10.17
C MET A 1 -11.60 -19.95 9.90
N LEU A 2 -12.19 -18.86 9.40
CA LEU A 2 -11.42 -17.62 9.19
C LEU A 2 -10.95 -17.14 10.55
N SER A 3 -9.66 -16.88 10.70
CA SER A 3 -9.17 -16.32 11.97
C SER A 3 -9.74 -14.91 12.15
N GLU A 4 -9.86 -14.47 13.40
CA GLU A 4 -10.22 -13.09 13.73
C GLU A 4 -8.94 -12.31 14.04
N ILE A 5 -9.00 -10.98 13.89
CA ILE A 5 -7.90 -10.13 14.36
C ILE A 5 -7.88 -10.23 15.89
N PRO A 6 -6.77 -10.66 16.52
CA PRO A 6 -6.72 -10.86 17.96
C PRO A 6 -6.89 -9.53 18.70
N ASP A 7 -7.66 -9.56 19.80
CA ASP A 7 -7.81 -8.39 20.66
C ASP A 7 -6.63 -8.30 21.64
N ILE A 8 -5.55 -7.69 21.17
CA ILE A 8 -4.37 -7.34 21.98
C ILE A 8 -4.14 -5.84 21.98
N GLU A 9 -3.32 -5.36 22.92
CA GLU A 9 -3.03 -3.93 23.11
C GLU A 9 -2.37 -3.31 21.88
N ASN A 10 -1.29 -3.94 21.36
CA ASN A 10 -0.64 -3.48 20.14
C ASN A 10 -1.49 -3.82 18.91
N LYS A 11 -2.21 -2.83 18.39
CA LYS A 11 -3.09 -3.00 17.22
C LYS A 11 -2.33 -3.26 15.92
N THR A 12 -1.07 -2.83 15.83
CA THR A 12 -0.22 -3.14 14.67
C THR A 12 0.23 -4.60 14.69
N GLU A 13 0.66 -5.10 15.85
CA GLU A 13 0.97 -6.51 16.05
C GLU A 13 -0.26 -7.41 15.86
N ALA A 14 -1.44 -6.97 16.32
CA ALA A 14 -2.68 -7.69 16.11
C ALA A 14 -2.94 -7.96 14.61
N LEU A 15 -2.78 -6.93 13.79
CA LEU A 15 -2.94 -7.04 12.34
C LEU A 15 -1.86 -7.95 11.72
N TYR A 16 -0.61 -7.85 12.18
CA TYR A 16 0.46 -8.74 11.72
C TYR A 16 0.13 -10.21 11.97
N LEU A 17 -0.29 -10.54 13.19
CA LEU A 17 -0.65 -11.92 13.58
C LEU A 17 -1.81 -12.44 12.73
N TYR A 18 -2.80 -11.59 12.46
CA TYR A 18 -3.93 -11.92 11.60
C TYR A 18 -3.51 -12.23 10.15
N LEU A 19 -2.69 -11.37 9.54
CA LEU A 19 -2.21 -11.60 8.19
C LEU A 19 -1.38 -12.89 8.13
N GLN A 20 -0.50 -13.09 9.11
CA GLN A 20 0.31 -14.29 9.21
C GLN A 20 -0.54 -15.57 9.37
N SER A 21 -1.61 -15.52 10.17
CA SER A 21 -2.48 -16.70 10.37
C SER A 21 -3.34 -17.04 9.15
N ASN A 22 -3.54 -16.10 8.23
CA ASN A 22 -4.29 -16.32 6.98
C ASN A 22 -3.39 -16.37 5.73
N ALA A 23 -2.07 -16.33 5.86
CA ALA A 23 -1.13 -16.29 4.73
C ALA A 23 -1.19 -17.52 3.79
N SER A 24 -1.89 -18.59 4.19
CA SER A 24 -2.13 -19.79 3.36
C SER A 24 -3.49 -19.79 2.66
N ASP A 25 -4.33 -18.78 2.91
CA ASP A 25 -5.59 -18.62 2.19
C ASP A 25 -5.30 -18.03 0.81
N ASN A 26 -5.25 -18.93 -0.18
CA ASN A 26 -5.01 -18.58 -1.57
C ASN A 26 -6.32 -18.38 -2.36
N GLU A 27 -7.47 -18.39 -1.69
CA GLU A 27 -8.75 -18.14 -2.36
C GLU A 27 -8.94 -16.62 -2.52
N GLY A 28 -8.64 -16.11 -3.72
CA GLY A 28 -8.73 -14.66 -4.01
C GLY A 28 -10.09 -14.03 -3.68
N ASP A 29 -11.18 -14.79 -3.79
CA ASP A 29 -12.51 -14.37 -3.33
C ASP A 29 -12.56 -14.19 -1.80
N SER A 30 -11.94 -15.09 -1.04
CA SER A 30 -11.84 -14.94 0.43
C SER A 30 -11.12 -13.65 0.80
N TRP A 31 -10.01 -13.36 0.10
CA TRP A 31 -9.23 -12.14 0.34
C TRP A 31 -10.05 -10.87 0.13
N ASN A 32 -10.82 -10.83 -0.97
CA ASN A 32 -11.64 -9.68 -1.33
C ASN A 32 -12.89 -9.53 -0.46
N TYR A 33 -13.62 -10.61 -0.19
CA TYR A 33 -14.92 -10.53 0.48
C TYR A 33 -14.84 -10.60 2.01
N HIS A 34 -13.77 -11.17 2.58
CA HIS A 34 -13.67 -11.38 4.02
C HIS A 34 -12.47 -10.67 4.64
N HIS A 35 -11.26 -10.86 4.09
CA HIS A 35 -10.04 -10.34 4.71
C HIS A 35 -9.91 -8.83 4.54
N ASN A 36 -10.03 -8.32 3.31
CA ASN A 36 -9.88 -6.90 3.02
C ASN A 36 -10.85 -6.03 3.85
N PRO A 37 -12.17 -6.28 3.91
CA PRO A 37 -13.08 -5.50 4.78
C PRO A 37 -12.70 -5.51 6.26
N LYS A 38 -12.20 -6.65 6.78
CA LYS A 38 -11.76 -6.76 8.18
C LYS A 38 -10.49 -5.94 8.43
N ILE A 39 -9.50 -6.04 7.54
CA ILE A 39 -8.25 -5.29 7.62
C ILE A 39 -8.53 -3.78 7.53
N VAL A 40 -9.36 -3.37 6.57
CA VAL A 40 -9.76 -1.96 6.39
C VAL A 40 -10.48 -1.43 7.63
N SER A 41 -11.43 -2.19 8.17
CA SER A 41 -12.12 -1.83 9.42
C SER A 41 -11.14 -1.64 10.58
N HIS A 42 -10.19 -2.56 10.73
CA HIS A 42 -9.17 -2.47 11.77
C HIS A 42 -8.29 -1.22 11.63
N ILE A 43 -7.75 -0.97 10.44
CA ILE A 43 -6.90 0.20 10.18
C ILE A 43 -7.67 1.51 10.36
N ASN A 44 -8.95 1.55 9.96
CA ASN A 44 -9.78 2.74 10.08
C ASN A 44 -10.15 3.09 11.54
N ASN A 45 -10.04 2.13 12.47
CA ASN A 45 -10.30 2.34 13.89
C ASN A 45 -9.04 2.63 14.73
N LEU A 46 -7.85 2.65 14.11
CA LEU A 46 -6.62 3.00 14.81
C LEU A 46 -6.68 4.42 15.36
N SER A 47 -6.22 4.60 16.61
CA SER A 47 -5.99 5.93 17.18
C SER A 47 -4.85 6.64 16.44
N LYS A 48 -4.64 7.92 16.72
CA LYS A 48 -3.51 8.66 16.12
C LYS A 48 -2.17 8.02 16.50
N ASP A 49 -1.98 7.68 17.76
CA ASP A 49 -0.73 7.08 18.25
C ASP A 49 -0.52 5.68 17.63
N ASP A 50 -1.60 4.91 17.48
CA ASP A 50 -1.55 3.62 16.77
C ASP A 50 -1.21 3.79 15.28
N CYS A 51 -1.67 4.87 14.63
CA CYS A 51 -1.32 5.17 13.24
C CYS A 51 0.17 5.52 13.09
N GLU A 52 0.73 6.28 14.03
CA GLU A 52 2.16 6.59 14.07
C GLU A 52 2.97 5.30 14.25
N ASN A 53 2.57 4.44 15.20
CA ASN A 53 3.19 3.12 15.39
C ASN A 53 3.09 2.28 14.11
N PHE A 54 1.89 2.13 13.56
CA PHE A 54 1.61 1.37 12.34
C PHE A 54 2.51 1.80 11.18
N THR A 55 2.56 3.10 10.87
CA THR A 55 3.38 3.60 9.74
C THR A 55 4.88 3.45 9.95
N SER A 56 5.35 3.31 11.19
CA SER A 56 6.75 3.07 11.51
C SER A 56 7.15 1.59 11.45
N GLU A 57 6.25 0.68 11.85
CA GLU A 57 6.55 -0.73 12.02
C GLU A 57 6.35 -1.56 10.75
N ILE A 58 5.32 -1.26 9.95
CA ILE A 58 4.89 -2.14 8.85
C ILE A 58 5.99 -2.41 7.82
N TRP A 59 6.92 -1.48 7.63
CA TRP A 59 8.00 -1.61 6.65
C TRP A 59 9.10 -2.59 7.09
N ASN A 60 9.04 -3.07 8.33
CA ASN A 60 9.92 -4.12 8.84
C ASN A 60 9.29 -5.51 8.73
N TRP A 61 8.04 -5.61 8.27
CA TRP A 61 7.37 -6.89 8.07
C TRP A 61 7.94 -7.62 6.84
N LYS A 62 7.65 -8.92 6.76
CA LYS A 62 7.96 -9.70 5.56
C LYS A 62 7.21 -9.11 4.36
N LYS A 63 7.87 -9.06 3.20
CA LYS A 63 7.30 -8.44 1.99
C LYS A 63 5.99 -9.08 1.56
N GLU A 64 5.87 -10.40 1.71
CA GLU A 64 4.65 -11.12 1.38
C GLU A 64 3.48 -10.67 2.27
N ILE A 65 3.73 -10.47 3.58
CA ILE A 65 2.72 -10.03 4.54
C ILE A 65 2.29 -8.57 4.30
N ILE A 66 3.24 -7.67 4.04
CA ILE A 66 2.88 -6.26 3.79
C ILE A 66 2.22 -6.09 2.41
N PHE A 67 2.50 -6.98 1.45
CA PHE A 67 1.84 -6.96 0.13
C PHE A 67 0.33 -7.19 0.24
N ASP A 68 -0.13 -7.99 1.22
CA ASP A 68 -1.55 -8.19 1.50
C ASP A 68 -2.29 -6.91 1.93
N LEU A 69 -1.56 -5.83 2.25
CA LEU A 69 -2.13 -4.52 2.53
C LEU A 69 -2.36 -3.66 1.28
N ALA A 70 -1.98 -4.13 0.08
CA ALA A 70 -2.14 -3.38 -1.16
C ALA A 70 -3.59 -2.92 -1.37
N ASP A 71 -4.54 -3.86 -1.43
CA ASP A 71 -5.96 -3.51 -1.60
C ASP A 71 -6.53 -2.78 -0.38
N PRO A 72 -6.28 -3.20 0.87
CA PRO A 72 -6.72 -2.44 2.04
C PRO A 72 -6.28 -0.96 2.04
N PHE A 73 -5.07 -0.65 1.58
CA PHE A 73 -4.58 0.73 1.50
C PHE A 73 -5.39 1.62 0.55
N LEU A 74 -6.05 1.04 -0.45
CA LEU A 74 -6.94 1.77 -1.37
C LEU A 74 -8.24 2.22 -0.70
N HIS A 75 -8.60 1.64 0.46
CA HIS A 75 -9.88 1.84 1.14
C HIS A 75 -9.74 2.47 2.54
N ILE A 76 -8.55 2.94 2.90
CA ILE A 76 -8.35 3.67 4.16
C ILE A 76 -9.06 5.03 4.11
N VAL A 77 -9.85 5.30 5.14
CA VAL A 77 -10.50 6.60 5.39
C VAL A 77 -10.09 7.21 6.74
N ASN A 78 -9.17 6.59 7.48
CA ASN A 78 -8.62 7.12 8.72
C ASN A 78 -7.95 8.50 8.47
N PRO A 79 -8.34 9.57 9.17
CA PRO A 79 -7.81 10.91 8.92
C PRO A 79 -6.32 11.08 9.27
N ASN A 80 -5.75 10.15 10.06
CA ASN A 80 -4.33 10.18 10.46
C ASN A 80 -3.44 9.38 9.51
N LEU A 81 -4.02 8.72 8.50
CA LEU A 81 -3.29 7.92 7.52
C LEU A 81 -3.58 8.41 6.11
N ASN A 82 -2.60 8.22 5.23
CA ASN A 82 -2.77 8.45 3.81
C ASN A 82 -2.59 7.12 3.08
N GLY A 83 -3.69 6.40 2.86
CA GLY A 83 -3.68 5.10 2.19
C GLY A 83 -3.02 5.14 0.81
N SER A 84 -3.26 6.21 0.04
CA SER A 84 -2.62 6.38 -1.26
C SER A 84 -1.11 6.55 -1.18
N TYR A 85 -0.61 7.26 -0.17
CA TYR A 85 0.82 7.34 0.11
C TYR A 85 1.41 5.99 0.52
N LEU A 86 0.74 5.25 1.41
CA LEU A 86 1.18 3.92 1.85
C LEU A 86 1.24 2.94 0.68
N TYR A 87 0.23 2.94 -0.19
CA TYR A 87 0.21 2.16 -1.42
C TYR A 87 1.37 2.52 -2.36
N CYS A 88 1.61 3.82 -2.60
CA CYS A 88 2.75 4.24 -3.43
C CYS A 88 4.10 3.87 -2.80
N LYS A 89 4.21 3.90 -1.48
CA LYS A 89 5.42 3.45 -0.75
C LYS A 89 5.60 1.93 -0.87
N LEU A 90 4.52 1.16 -0.96
CA LEU A 90 4.57 -0.28 -1.24
C LEU A 90 5.22 -0.58 -2.60
N ILE A 91 4.93 0.21 -3.65
CA ILE A 91 5.59 0.08 -4.97
C ILE A 91 7.11 0.22 -4.86
N LEU A 92 7.58 1.16 -4.03
CA LEU A 92 9.02 1.36 -3.79
C LEU A 92 9.64 0.20 -3.02
N HIS A 93 8.87 -0.42 -2.13
CA HIS A 93 9.33 -1.47 -1.22
C HIS A 93 9.40 -2.87 -1.87
N MET A 94 8.55 -3.13 -2.87
CA MET A 94 8.53 -4.41 -3.59
C MET A 94 9.64 -4.51 -4.64
N ASP A 95 10.27 -5.68 -4.77
CA ASP A 95 11.42 -5.88 -5.66
C ASP A 95 11.19 -6.92 -6.76
N ASP A 96 10.29 -7.88 -6.52
CA ASP A 96 9.86 -8.83 -7.52
C ASP A 96 8.95 -8.15 -8.57
N MET A 97 8.92 -8.73 -9.77
CA MET A 97 8.22 -8.15 -10.91
C MET A 97 6.71 -8.32 -10.83
N GLU A 98 6.23 -9.44 -10.30
CA GLU A 98 4.80 -9.78 -10.26
C GLU A 98 4.04 -8.80 -9.35
N SER A 99 4.52 -8.60 -8.12
CA SER A 99 3.95 -7.61 -7.20
C SER A 99 4.09 -6.19 -7.74
N GLN A 100 5.20 -5.85 -8.39
CA GLN A 100 5.38 -4.53 -9.00
C GLN A 100 4.34 -4.26 -10.10
N GLU A 101 4.14 -5.22 -11.01
CA GLU A 101 3.17 -5.13 -12.11
C GLU A 101 1.74 -5.05 -11.63
N TYR A 102 1.40 -5.79 -10.58
CA TYR A 102 0.10 -5.67 -9.92
C TYR A 102 -0.08 -4.24 -9.36
N LEU A 103 0.88 -3.74 -8.58
CA LEU A 103 0.70 -2.47 -7.87
C LEU A 103 0.58 -1.27 -8.81
N ILE A 104 1.36 -1.22 -9.90
CA ILE A 104 1.36 -0.07 -10.80
C ILE A 104 0.06 0.07 -11.61
N GLN A 105 -0.79 -0.96 -11.66
CA GLN A 105 -2.10 -0.87 -12.32
C GLN A 105 -3.03 0.13 -11.64
N ASN A 106 -2.81 0.42 -10.35
CA ASN A 106 -3.60 1.40 -9.59
C ASN A 106 -2.87 2.73 -9.34
N ILE A 107 -1.76 3.01 -10.04
CA ILE A 107 -0.92 4.19 -9.79
C ILE A 107 -1.65 5.55 -9.84
N GLN A 108 -2.80 5.66 -10.51
CA GLN A 108 -3.63 6.87 -10.53
C GLN A 108 -3.99 7.38 -9.12
N ILE A 109 -4.00 6.49 -8.12
CA ILE A 109 -4.25 6.84 -6.72
C ILE A 109 -3.20 7.80 -6.15
N ILE A 110 -2.03 7.93 -6.79
CA ILE A 110 -1.02 8.93 -6.40
C ILE A 110 -1.55 10.37 -6.41
N HIS A 111 -2.57 10.65 -7.23
CA HIS A 111 -3.22 11.96 -7.29
C HIS A 111 -4.07 12.27 -6.05
N ASN A 112 -4.44 11.27 -5.26
CA ASN A 112 -5.14 11.45 -3.99
C ASN A 112 -4.20 11.88 -2.86
N ILE A 113 -2.88 11.76 -3.03
CA ILE A 113 -1.91 12.27 -2.06
C ILE A 113 -1.97 13.80 -2.11
N PRO A 114 -2.29 14.52 -1.01
CA PRO A 114 -2.41 15.97 -1.07
C PRO A 114 -1.08 16.64 -1.45
N LYS A 115 -1.19 17.79 -2.09
CA LYS A 115 -0.02 18.53 -2.61
C LYS A 115 0.86 19.02 -1.45
N LYS A 116 2.18 18.96 -1.61
CA LYS A 116 3.21 19.39 -0.63
C LYS A 116 3.21 18.65 0.72
N THR A 117 2.55 17.48 0.84
CA THR A 117 2.63 16.68 2.09
C THR A 117 3.86 15.81 2.18
N HIS A 118 4.52 15.51 1.05
CA HIS A 118 5.74 14.70 0.99
C HIS A 118 6.81 15.39 0.13
N PRO A 119 8.10 15.12 0.39
CA PRO A 119 9.20 15.70 -0.38
C PRO A 119 9.14 15.28 -1.85
N ILE A 120 9.60 16.16 -2.74
CA ILE A 120 9.62 15.88 -4.18
C ILE A 120 10.40 14.61 -4.52
N ASP A 121 11.45 14.31 -3.76
CA ASP A 121 12.32 13.14 -3.94
C ASP A 121 11.55 11.82 -3.87
N PHE A 122 10.52 11.72 -3.03
CA PHE A 122 9.65 10.54 -2.98
C PHE A 122 9.02 10.24 -4.35
N TYR A 123 8.51 11.28 -5.01
CA TYR A 123 7.87 11.13 -6.33
C TYR A 123 8.91 10.85 -7.42
N LEU A 124 10.12 11.39 -7.30
CA LEU A 124 11.21 11.11 -8.25
C LEU A 124 11.69 9.66 -8.13
N ASP A 125 11.82 9.14 -6.91
CA ASP A 125 12.15 7.73 -6.67
C ASP A 125 11.06 6.81 -7.23
N LEU A 126 9.80 7.16 -7.02
CA LEU A 126 8.68 6.41 -7.56
C LEU A 126 8.65 6.44 -9.10
N ALA A 127 8.94 7.59 -9.72
CA ALA A 127 9.07 7.68 -11.17
C ALA A 127 10.20 6.78 -11.71
N LYS A 128 11.35 6.76 -11.03
CA LYS A 128 12.47 5.88 -11.41
C LYS A 128 12.08 4.40 -11.31
N LYS A 129 11.35 4.02 -10.25
CA LYS A 129 10.85 2.65 -10.08
C LYS A 129 9.87 2.29 -11.20
N ILE A 130 8.88 3.13 -11.48
CA ILE A 130 7.87 2.91 -12.54
C ILE A 130 8.52 2.83 -13.93
N LEU A 131 9.47 3.71 -14.25
CA LEU A 131 10.21 3.66 -15.52
C LEU A 131 10.98 2.35 -15.67
N THR A 132 11.56 1.85 -14.58
CA THR A 132 12.27 0.57 -14.57
C THR A 132 11.31 -0.59 -14.85
N ILE A 133 10.15 -0.61 -14.21
CA ILE A 133 9.11 -1.63 -14.43
C ILE A 133 8.61 -1.55 -15.88
N ASN A 134 8.30 -0.35 -16.37
CA ASN A 134 7.83 -0.12 -17.74
C ASN A 134 8.82 -0.64 -18.77
N LYS A 135 10.12 -0.34 -18.60
CA LYS A 135 11.17 -0.81 -19.51
C LYS A 135 11.31 -2.33 -19.52
N LYS A 136 11.22 -2.97 -18.36
CA LYS A 136 11.28 -4.44 -18.25
C LYS A 136 10.08 -5.12 -18.92
N ASN A 137 8.96 -4.41 -19.04
CA ASN A 137 7.72 -4.89 -19.63
C ASN A 137 7.44 -4.31 -21.02
N ASN A 138 8.49 -4.10 -21.82
CA ASN A 138 8.37 -3.64 -23.22
C ASN A 138 7.50 -2.39 -23.38
N GLU A 139 7.55 -1.47 -22.40
CA GLU A 139 6.81 -0.21 -22.40
C GLU A 139 5.27 -0.35 -22.27
N ASN A 140 4.78 -1.47 -21.73
CA ASN A 140 3.35 -1.75 -21.56
C ASN A 140 2.63 -0.90 -20.49
N TYR A 141 3.36 -0.13 -19.68
CA TYR A 141 2.85 0.67 -18.57
C TYR A 141 3.03 2.18 -18.78
N ASN A 142 2.95 2.64 -20.03
CA ASN A 142 3.04 4.08 -20.36
C ASN A 142 1.99 4.95 -19.65
N TYR A 143 0.80 4.40 -19.35
CA TYR A 143 -0.18 5.09 -18.51
C TYR A 143 0.38 5.43 -17.13
N ALA A 144 1.05 4.47 -16.48
CA ALA A 144 1.64 4.66 -15.16
C ALA A 144 2.74 5.72 -15.16
N VAL A 145 3.57 5.73 -16.22
CA VAL A 145 4.61 6.75 -16.43
C VAL A 145 4.00 8.14 -16.53
N GLU A 146 2.87 8.28 -17.24
CA GLU A 146 2.21 9.58 -17.38
C GLU A 146 1.58 10.04 -16.05
N GLN A 147 0.93 9.15 -15.28
CA GLN A 147 0.36 9.51 -13.98
C GLN A 147 1.42 10.08 -13.02
N ILE A 148 2.56 9.40 -12.87
CA ILE A 148 3.63 9.89 -11.99
C ILE A 148 4.23 11.22 -12.50
N ARG A 149 4.34 11.40 -13.82
CA ARG A 149 4.81 12.67 -14.41
C ARG A 149 3.85 13.82 -14.09
N LEU A 150 2.55 13.63 -14.28
CA LEU A 150 1.53 14.62 -13.96
C LEU A 150 1.56 14.99 -12.47
N LYS A 151 1.75 14.00 -11.59
CA LYS A 151 1.91 14.25 -10.16
C LYS A 151 3.15 15.10 -9.86
N ILE A 152 4.31 14.78 -10.45
CA ILE A 152 5.54 15.57 -10.26
C ILE A 152 5.37 17.02 -10.72
N ILE A 153 4.71 17.25 -11.86
CA ILE A 153 4.39 18.61 -12.34
C ILE A 153 3.52 19.34 -11.32
N THR A 154 2.49 18.66 -10.79
CA THR A 154 1.59 19.20 -9.79
C THR A 154 2.34 19.63 -8.53
N GLU A 155 3.29 18.83 -8.03
CA GLU A 155 4.08 19.16 -6.84
C GLU A 155 5.05 20.34 -7.04
N LYS A 156 5.56 20.54 -8.27
CA LYS A 156 6.50 21.62 -8.60
C LYS A 156 5.84 22.98 -8.84
N SER A 157 4.53 22.99 -9.12
CA SER A 157 3.74 24.22 -9.28
C SER A 157 3.45 24.93 -7.96
#